data_AF-A0A377CBK8-F1
#
_entry.id   AF-A0A377CBK8-F1
#
_cell.length_a   1.000
_cell.length_b   1.000
_cell.length_c   1.000
_cell.angle_alpha   90.00
_cell.angle_beta   90.00
_cell.angle_gamma   90.00
#
_symmetry.space_group_name_H-M   'P 1'
#
loop_
_entity.id
_entity.type
_entity.pdbx_description
1 polymer ?
#
loop_
_entity_poly.entity_id
_entity_poly.type
_entity_poly.pdbx_seq_one_letter_code
_entity_poly.pdbx_strand_id
1 'polypeptide(L)'
;MESLTSLRRSKAILLNFAVSKSVAMFDSSEVSCVTNRAVLICALDIILYEHRKKYGNQLNGLNGKQALHHKLLLKYKWPLSLIRDLTLTDALLALHDEIQFSALPEPVSEYLSRITHSNYPVNFP
;
A
#
# COMPACT_ATOMS: atom_id res chain seq x y z
N MET A 1 20.02 -3.38 -4.73
CA MET A 1 19.44 -3.87 -6.00
C MET A 1 17.97 -4.35 -5.87
N GLU A 2 17.39 -4.40 -4.67
CA GLU A 2 15.99 -4.85 -4.43
C GLU A 2 14.91 -3.76 -4.62
N SER A 3 15.33 -2.49 -4.68
CA SER A 3 14.45 -1.34 -4.93
C SER A 3 13.72 -1.43 -6.28
N LEU A 4 14.44 -1.84 -7.32
CA LEU A 4 13.91 -1.92 -8.68
C LEU A 4 12.99 -3.12 -8.88
N THR A 5 13.17 -4.21 -8.14
CA THR A 5 12.32 -5.41 -8.25
C THR A 5 10.97 -5.21 -7.56
N SER A 6 10.94 -4.51 -6.42
CA SER A 6 9.70 -4.11 -5.74
C SER A 6 8.86 -3.15 -6.58
N LEU A 7 9.51 -2.12 -7.15
CA LEU A 7 8.86 -1.15 -8.02
C LEU A 7 8.40 -1.79 -9.34
N ARG A 8 9.18 -2.72 -9.91
CA ARG A 8 8.79 -3.48 -11.11
C ARG A 8 7.60 -4.40 -10.87
N ARG A 9 7.52 -5.07 -9.71
CA ARG A 9 6.35 -5.89 -9.34
C ARG A 9 5.11 -5.04 -9.15
N SER A 10 5.24 -3.91 -8.45
CA SER A 10 4.13 -2.95 -8.25
C SER A 10 3.64 -2.38 -9.58
N LYS A 11 4.56 -2.00 -10.47
CA LYS A 11 4.26 -1.51 -11.82
C LYS A 11 3.63 -2.59 -12.71
N ALA A 12 4.07 -3.84 -12.60
CA ALA A 12 3.49 -4.96 -13.35
C ALA A 12 2.07 -5.31 -12.89
N ILE A 13 1.79 -5.23 -11.59
CA ILE A 13 0.44 -5.40 -11.04
C ILE A 13 -0.49 -4.30 -11.58
N LEU A 14 -0.06 -3.04 -11.54
CA LEU A 14 -0.85 -1.91 -12.04
C LEU A 14 -1.03 -1.93 -13.57
N LEU A 15 0.00 -2.34 -14.33
CA LEU A 15 -0.08 -2.51 -15.79
C LEU A 15 -1.02 -3.66 -16.18
N ASN A 16 -0.94 -4.81 -15.51
CA ASN A 16 -1.87 -5.91 -15.77
C ASN A 16 -3.31 -5.49 -15.47
N PHE A 17 -3.53 -4.70 -14.41
CA PHE A 17 -4.86 -4.19 -14.08
C PHE A 17 -5.40 -3.20 -15.11
N ALA A 18 -4.55 -2.31 -15.63
CA ALA A 18 -4.91 -1.39 -16.70
C ALA A 18 -5.24 -2.12 -18.01
N VAL A 19 -4.54 -3.22 -18.33
CA VAL A 19 -4.80 -4.08 -19.48
C VAL A 19 -6.11 -4.88 -19.31
N SER A 20 -6.45 -5.33 -18.11
CA SER A 20 -7.74 -5.98 -17.86
C SER A 20 -8.93 -5.04 -18.07
N LYS A 21 -8.74 -3.73 -17.87
CA LYS A 21 -9.76 -2.69 -18.09
C LYS A 21 -10.18 -2.56 -19.57
N SER A 22 -9.37 -3.03 -20.53
CA SER A 22 -9.69 -2.95 -21.96
C SER A 22 -10.37 -4.19 -22.54
N VAL A 23 -10.47 -5.30 -21.79
CA VAL A 23 -10.90 -6.60 -22.34
C VAL A 23 -12.24 -7.09 -21.78
N ALA A 24 -12.76 -6.49 -20.71
CA ALA A 24 -14.00 -6.97 -20.11
C ALA A 24 -14.91 -5.83 -19.67
N MET A 25 -16.17 -5.94 -20.11
CA MET A 25 -17.29 -5.09 -19.72
C MET A 25 -17.69 -5.42 -18.28
N PHE A 26 -16.83 -5.06 -17.33
CA PHE A 26 -17.12 -5.14 -15.90
C PHE A 26 -17.93 -3.93 -15.46
N ASP A 27 -18.81 -4.11 -14.48
CA ASP A 27 -19.51 -2.99 -13.86
C ASP A 27 -18.46 -1.99 -13.33
N SER A 28 -18.64 -0.72 -13.71
CA SER A 28 -17.71 0.37 -13.40
C SER A 28 -17.45 0.46 -11.89
N SER A 29 -18.42 0.07 -11.07
CA SER A 29 -18.33 0.02 -9.61
C SER A 29 -17.36 -1.04 -9.10
N GLU A 30 -17.42 -2.27 -9.61
CA GLU A 30 -16.56 -3.37 -9.17
C GLU A 30 -15.08 -3.12 -9.53
N VAL A 31 -14.83 -2.64 -10.75
CA VAL A 31 -13.49 -2.26 -11.20
C VAL A 31 -12.91 -1.16 -10.32
N SER A 32 -13.74 -0.20 -9.94
CA SER A 32 -13.33 0.92 -9.08
C SER A 32 -13.00 0.45 -7.66
N CYS A 33 -13.76 -0.49 -7.11
CA CYS A 33 -13.50 -1.04 -5.79
C CYS A 33 -12.18 -1.82 -5.73
N VAL A 34 -11.91 -2.67 -6.72
CA VAL A 34 -10.64 -3.41 -6.78
C VAL A 34 -9.48 -2.47 -7.03
N THR A 35 -9.66 -1.45 -7.88
CA THR A 35 -8.65 -0.41 -8.12
C THR A 35 -8.32 0.34 -6.82
N ASN A 36 -9.32 0.75 -6.04
CA ASN A 36 -9.13 1.45 -4.77
C ASN A 36 -8.34 0.58 -3.77
N ARG A 37 -8.70 -0.70 -3.65
CA ARG A 37 -7.98 -1.64 -2.77
C ARG A 37 -6.55 -1.87 -3.23
N ALA A 38 -6.31 -1.99 -4.55
CA ALA A 38 -4.97 -2.11 -5.10
C ALA A 38 -4.13 -0.88 -4.81
N VAL A 39 -4.68 0.33 -5.00
CA VAL A 39 -4.00 1.60 -4.68
C VAL A 39 -3.66 1.69 -3.20
N LEU A 40 -4.59 1.32 -2.31
CA LEU A 40 -4.37 1.33 -0.86
C LEU A 40 -3.22 0.38 -0.46
N ILE A 41 -3.20 -0.84 -1.00
CA ILE A 41 -2.13 -1.81 -0.75
C ILE A 41 -0.80 -1.31 -1.33
N CYS A 42 -0.81 -0.75 -2.54
CA CYS A 42 0.39 -0.17 -3.14
C CYS A 42 0.96 0.99 -2.30
N ALA A 43 0.11 1.89 -1.82
CA ALA A 43 0.51 2.99 -0.95
C ALA A 43 1.11 2.47 0.36
N LEU A 44 0.49 1.47 0.98
CA LEU A 44 1.04 0.79 2.15
C LEU A 44 2.42 0.19 1.87
N ASP A 45 2.59 -0.53 0.76
CA ASP A 45 3.86 -1.15 0.39
C ASP A 45 4.99 -0.13 0.21
N ILE A 46 4.68 1.03 -0.37
CA ILE A 46 5.65 2.14 -0.53
C ILE A 46 6.04 2.70 0.83
N ILE A 47 5.07 2.95 1.72
CA ILE A 47 5.33 3.46 3.07
C ILE A 47 6.18 2.47 3.86
N LEU A 48 5.88 1.16 3.77
CA LEU A 48 6.67 0.13 4.42
C LEU A 48 8.07 0.01 3.81
N TYR A 49 8.21 0.23 2.50
CA TYR A 49 9.51 0.25 1.84
C TYR A 49 10.39 1.39 2.34
N GLU A 50 9.86 2.62 2.41
CA GLU A 50 10.59 3.76 2.97
C GLU A 50 10.91 3.55 4.46
N HIS A 51 10.01 2.92 5.21
CA HIS A 51 10.27 2.53 6.60
C HIS A 51 11.43 1.54 6.72
N ARG A 52 11.49 0.52 5.86
CA ARG A 52 12.63 -0.43 5.81
C ARG A 52 13.93 0.26 5.43
N LYS A 53 13.89 1.22 4.51
CA LYS A 53 15.08 2.00 4.13
C LYS A 53 15.64 2.81 5.30
N LYS A 54 14.76 3.29 6.19
CA LYS A 54 15.15 4.10 7.35
C LYS A 54 15.56 3.27 8.58
N TYR A 55 14.88 2.16 8.85
CA TYR A 55 15.05 1.38 10.08
C TYR A 55 15.61 -0.04 9.89
N GLY A 56 15.59 -0.57 8.67
CA GLY A 56 16.21 -1.84 8.35
C GLY A 56 17.73 -1.72 8.44
N ASN A 57 18.38 -2.76 8.95
CA ASN A 57 19.84 -2.84 9.04
C ASN A 57 20.33 -4.19 8.50
N GLN A 58 21.65 -4.38 8.40
CA GLN A 58 22.25 -5.59 7.84
C GLN A 58 21.90 -6.87 8.61
N LEU A 59 21.46 -6.75 9.87
CA LEU A 59 21.08 -7.89 10.72
C LEU A 59 19.58 -8.20 10.63
N ASN A 60 18.74 -7.19 10.39
CA ASN A 60 17.31 -7.33 10.25
C ASN A 60 16.75 -6.31 9.25
N GLY A 61 16.36 -6.80 8.08
CA GLY A 61 15.76 -6.00 7.00
C GLY A 61 14.30 -5.60 7.22
N LEU A 62 13.66 -6.06 8.30
CA LEU A 62 12.24 -5.80 8.60
C LEU A 62 11.31 -6.23 7.45
N ASN A 63 11.47 -7.43 6.92
CA ASN A 63 10.75 -7.86 5.72
C ASN A 63 9.24 -8.08 5.97
N GLY A 64 8.42 -7.67 5.00
CA GLY A 64 6.97 -7.91 4.99
C GLY A 64 6.25 -7.43 6.26
N LYS A 65 5.56 -8.36 6.95
CA LYS A 65 4.78 -8.08 8.18
C LYS A 65 5.62 -7.46 9.30
N GLN A 66 6.94 -7.71 9.33
CA GLN A 66 7.82 -7.14 10.35
C GLN A 66 7.99 -5.62 10.20
N ALA A 67 8.06 -5.07 8.99
CA ALA A 67 8.07 -3.62 8.79
C ALA A 67 6.80 -2.98 9.31
N LEU A 68 5.65 -3.60 9.04
CA LEU A 68 4.35 -3.12 9.51
C LEU A 68 4.29 -3.10 11.04
N HIS A 69 4.64 -4.21 11.67
CA HIS A 69 4.67 -4.30 13.13
C HIS A 69 5.65 -3.30 13.74
N HIS A 70 6.84 -3.17 13.17
CA HIS A 70 7.85 -2.24 13.67
C HIS A 70 7.39 -0.78 13.54
N LYS A 71 6.68 -0.45 12.47
CA LYS A 71 6.10 0.88 12.27
C LYS A 71 5.00 1.18 13.30
N LEU A 72 4.08 0.26 13.52
CA LEU A 72 3.03 0.38 14.54
C LEU A 72 3.62 0.48 15.95
N LEU A 73 4.67 -0.30 16.24
CA LEU A 73 5.40 -0.24 17.50
C LEU A 73 6.01 1.14 17.74
N LEU A 74 6.65 1.74 16.73
CA LEU A 74 7.27 3.06 16.89
C LEU A 74 6.23 4.18 17.03
N LYS A 75 5.13 4.10 16.29
CA LYS A 75 4.07 5.13 16.30
C LYS A 75 3.26 5.11 17.58
N TYR A 76 2.70 3.95 17.93
CA TYR A 76 1.72 3.81 19.00
C TYR A 76 2.29 3.23 20.28
N LYS A 77 3.50 2.63 20.22
CA LYS A 77 4.14 1.96 21.36
C LYS A 77 3.28 0.88 22.01
N TRP A 78 2.43 0.25 21.20
CA TRP A 78 1.57 -0.84 21.65
C TRP A 78 2.38 -2.09 21.99
N PRO A 79 1.85 -2.97 22.88
CA PRO A 79 2.45 -4.26 23.14
C PRO A 79 2.62 -5.08 21.85
N LEU A 80 3.76 -5.78 21.73
CA LEU A 80 4.02 -6.62 20.56
C LEU A 80 3.00 -7.76 20.41
N SER A 81 2.38 -8.22 21.49
CA SER A 81 1.28 -9.19 21.44
C SER A 81 0.09 -8.61 20.68
N LEU A 82 -0.36 -7.42 21.07
CA LEU A 82 -1.45 -6.71 20.41
C LEU A 82 -1.15 -6.46 18.93
N ILE A 83 0.06 -5.98 18.62
CA ILE A 83 0.44 -5.67 17.23
C ILE A 83 0.43 -6.92 16.34
N ARG A 84 0.80 -8.10 16.87
CA ARG A 84 0.82 -9.34 16.09
C ARG A 84 -0.56 -9.86 15.77
N ASP A 85 -1.54 -9.59 16.64
CA ASP A 85 -2.92 -10.03 16.54
C ASP A 85 -3.78 -9.13 15.64
N LEU A 86 -3.28 -7.94 15.27
CA LEU A 86 -3.99 -7.03 14.36
C LEU A 86 -4.24 -7.68 13.00
N THR A 87 -5.46 -7.51 12.50
CA THR A 87 -5.78 -7.81 11.10
C THR A 87 -5.17 -6.77 10.17
N LEU A 88 -5.06 -7.10 8.87
CA LEU A 88 -4.61 -6.11 7.88
C LEU A 88 -5.53 -4.88 7.85
N THR A 89 -6.84 -5.08 8.01
CA THR A 89 -7.82 -3.98 8.04
C THR A 89 -7.58 -3.06 9.23
N ASP A 90 -7.34 -3.62 10.42
CA ASP A 90 -7.06 -2.82 11.62
C ASP A 90 -5.74 -2.06 11.49
N ALA A 91 -4.72 -2.70 10.90
CA ALA A 91 -3.44 -2.06 10.64
C ALA A 91 -3.55 -0.93 9.60
N LEU A 92 -4.36 -1.11 8.56
CA LEU A 92 -4.66 -0.07 7.57
C LEU A 92 -5.42 1.10 8.19
N LEU A 93 -6.38 0.82 9.08
CA LEU A 93 -7.10 1.84 9.83
C LEU A 93 -6.15 2.61 10.75
N ALA A 94 -5.27 1.91 11.46
CA ALA A 94 -4.28 2.52 12.36
C ALA A 94 -3.22 3.35 11.60
N LEU A 95 -2.97 3.07 10.32
CA LEU A 95 -2.03 3.84 9.49
C LEU A 95 -2.75 4.74 8.49
N HIS A 96 -4.07 4.92 8.60
CA HIS A 96 -4.87 5.66 7.61
C HIS A 96 -4.40 7.11 7.44
N ASP A 97 -3.99 7.75 8.53
CA ASP A 97 -3.44 9.10 8.55
C ASP A 97 -2.09 9.21 7.81
N GLU A 98 -1.33 8.13 7.71
CA GLU A 98 -0.08 8.08 6.94
C GLU A 98 -0.27 7.60 5.51
N ILE A 99 -1.32 6.83 5.22
CA ILE A 99 -1.64 6.37 3.87
C ILE A 99 -2.37 7.50 3.13
N GLN A 100 -1.63 8.58 2.91
CA GLN A 100 -2.05 9.76 2.16
C GLN A 100 -1.16 9.95 0.95
N PHE A 101 -1.72 10.48 -0.14
CA PHE A 101 -0.95 10.80 -1.34
C PHE A 101 0.19 11.79 -1.07
N SER A 102 0.04 12.66 -0.07
CA SER A 102 1.07 13.59 0.41
C SER A 102 2.28 12.90 1.06
N ALA A 103 2.10 11.70 1.62
CA ALA A 103 3.15 10.92 2.26
C ALA A 103 3.95 10.05 1.29
N LEU A 104 3.49 9.96 0.03
CA LEU A 104 4.14 9.18 -1.01
C LEU A 104 5.17 10.03 -1.78
N PRO A 105 6.25 9.41 -2.30
CA PRO A 105 7.17 10.10 -3.20
C PRO A 105 6.46 10.72 -4.40
N GLU A 106 6.84 11.94 -4.77
CA GLU A 106 6.22 12.76 -5.82
C GLU A 106 5.87 12.01 -7.12
N PRO A 107 6.79 11.24 -7.76
CA PRO A 107 6.46 10.53 -9.00
C PRO A 107 5.42 9.41 -8.83
N VAL A 108 5.25 8.89 -7.61
CA VAL A 108 4.28 7.84 -7.30
C VAL A 108 2.94 8.43 -6.91
N SER A 109 2.95 9.53 -6.16
CA SER A 109 1.77 10.29 -5.80
C SER A 109 1.02 10.78 -7.04
N GLU A 110 1.74 11.37 -8.00
CA GLU A 110 1.16 11.84 -9.26
C GLU A 110 0.54 10.69 -10.08
N TYR A 111 1.24 9.57 -10.18
CA TYR A 111 0.77 8.40 -10.93
C TYR A 111 -0.50 7.79 -10.30
N LEU A 112 -0.52 7.58 -8.99
CA LEU A 112 -1.68 7.02 -8.29
C LEU A 112 -2.86 7.98 -8.28
N SER A 113 -2.60 9.29 -8.20
CA SER A 113 -3.64 10.32 -8.36
C SER A 113 -4.30 10.16 -9.73
N ARG A 114 -3.52 10.12 -10.82
CA ARG A 114 -4.05 9.96 -12.19
C ARG A 114 -4.88 8.68 -12.38
N ILE A 115 -4.57 7.59 -11.68
CA ILE A 115 -5.35 6.34 -11.72
C ILE A 115 -6.68 6.46 -10.96
N THR A 116 -6.71 7.28 -9.90
CA THR A 116 -7.86 7.45 -8.99
C THR A 116 -8.79 8.61 -9.37
N HIS A 117 -8.44 9.41 -10.40
CA HIS A 117 -9.10 10.64 -10.87
C HIS A 117 -10.59 10.56 -11.28
N SER A 118 -11.32 9.48 -10.96
CA SER A 118 -12.73 9.32 -11.35
C SER A 118 -13.65 8.74 -10.26
N ASN A 119 -13.16 8.35 -9.08
CA ASN A 119 -13.99 7.63 -8.13
C ASN A 119 -13.90 8.19 -6.71
N TYR A 120 -15.04 8.64 -6.17
CA TYR A 120 -15.26 8.60 -4.72
C TYR A 120 -14.91 7.18 -4.23
N PRO A 121 -14.28 6.98 -3.06
CA PRO A 121 -13.87 5.65 -2.61
C PRO A 121 -15.10 4.74 -2.47
N VAL A 122 -15.35 3.93 -3.51
CA VAL A 122 -16.29 2.81 -3.45
C VAL A 122 -15.55 1.72 -2.69
N ASN A 123 -16.00 1.47 -1.47
CA ASN A 123 -15.52 0.38 -0.63
C ASN A 123 -16.50 -0.80 -0.76
N PHE A 124 -15.99 -2.03 -0.65
CA PHE A 124 -16.88 -3.19 -0.43
C PHE A 124 -17.66 -2.95 0.88
N PRO A 125 -18.99 -3.22 0.91
CA PRO A 125 -19.73 -3.31 2.15
C PRO A 125 -19.21 -4.45 3.05
#